data_AF-A0A955PRU1-F1
#
_entry.id   AF-A0A955PRU1-F1
#
_cell.length_a   1.000
_cell.length_b   1.000
_cell.length_c   1.000
_cell.angle_alpha   90.00
_cell.angle_beta   90.00
_cell.angle_gamma   90.00
#
_symmetry.space_group_name_H-M   'P 1'
#
loop_
_entity.id
_entity.type
_entity.pdbx_description
1 polymer ?
#
loop_
_entity_poly.entity_id
_entity_poly.type
_entity_poly.pdbx_seq_one_letter_code
_entity_poly.pdbx_strand_id
1 'polypeptide(L)'
;DFQLNVSEEERMKWETVVGGVLDSWIEDPGLLLDGEIDPPDPILIRDVRKLSSEIHRSRLPVPDHVLPNGDSGIVFEWDDGNRYVSLEFRKDFSIEILISDGDQLFRRTIV
;
A
#
# COMPACT_ATOMS: atom_id res chain seq x y z
N ASP A 1 -28.57 -3.23 5.97
CA ASP A 1 -27.68 -2.30 5.26
C ASP A 1 -27.00 -1.32 6.19
N PHE A 2 -25.80 -1.67 6.65
CA PHE A 2 -24.93 -0.75 7.42
C PHE A 2 -24.03 0.00 6.44
N GLN A 3 -24.54 1.09 5.84
CA GLN A 3 -23.68 2.10 5.25
C GLN A 3 -23.05 2.91 6.38
N LEU A 4 -21.91 2.42 6.90
CA LEU A 4 -21.03 3.24 7.73
C LEU A 4 -20.24 4.14 6.78
N ASN A 5 -20.53 5.43 6.83
CA ASN A 5 -19.78 6.48 6.17
C ASN A 5 -18.33 6.42 6.64
N VAL A 6 -17.39 6.18 5.73
CA VAL A 6 -15.99 6.47 6.01
C VAL A 6 -15.89 7.98 6.22
N SER A 7 -15.25 8.40 7.31
CA SER A 7 -15.21 9.83 7.64
C SER A 7 -14.43 10.59 6.57
N GLU A 8 -14.84 11.82 6.30
CA GLU A 8 -14.09 12.67 5.36
C GLU A 8 -12.63 12.86 5.80
N GLU A 9 -12.38 12.83 7.11
CA GLU A 9 -11.05 12.87 7.71
C GLU A 9 -10.20 11.64 7.32
N GLU A 10 -10.75 10.43 7.37
CA GLU A 10 -10.04 9.20 6.95
C GLU A 10 -9.75 9.22 5.44
N ARG A 11 -10.70 9.72 4.64
CA ARG A 11 -10.50 9.92 3.19
C ARG A 11 -9.34 10.87 2.93
N MET A 12 -9.28 12.00 3.64
CA MET A 12 -8.19 12.97 3.51
C MET A 12 -6.85 12.38 3.96
N LYS A 13 -6.82 11.55 5.01
CA LYS A 13 -5.61 10.85 5.47
C LYS A 13 -5.09 9.88 4.42
N TRP A 14 -5.98 9.05 3.83
CA TRP A 14 -5.62 8.17 2.73
C TRP A 14 -5.04 8.94 1.54
N GLU A 15 -5.69 10.02 1.14
CA GLU A 15 -5.24 10.85 0.02
C GLU A 15 -3.89 11.51 0.29
N THR A 16 -3.65 11.93 1.53
CA THR A 16 -2.42 12.62 1.92
C THR A 16 -1.26 11.65 2.06
N VAL A 17 -1.47 10.53 2.75
CA VAL A 17 -0.40 9.55 3.04
C VAL A 17 -0.11 8.71 1.80
N VAL A 18 -1.12 8.01 1.27
CA VAL A 18 -0.91 7.12 0.14
C VAL A 18 -0.82 7.92 -1.15
N GLY A 19 -1.72 8.86 -1.36
CA GLY A 19 -1.67 9.70 -2.56
C GLY A 19 -0.40 10.54 -2.62
N GLY A 20 -0.07 11.26 -1.54
CA GLY A 20 1.14 12.09 -1.49
C GLY A 20 2.43 11.30 -1.71
N VAL A 21 2.57 10.11 -1.12
CA VAL A 21 3.76 9.26 -1.34
C VAL A 21 3.83 8.79 -2.79
N LEU A 22 2.75 8.21 -3.32
CA LEU A 22 2.73 7.69 -4.70
C LEU A 22 2.93 8.79 -5.74
N ASP A 23 2.31 9.95 -5.52
CA ASP A 23 2.45 11.11 -6.41
C ASP A 23 3.90 11.64 -6.37
N SER A 24 4.55 11.66 -5.20
CA SER A 24 5.97 12.04 -5.09
C SER A 24 6.91 11.11 -5.86
N TRP A 25 6.61 9.80 -5.92
CA TRP A 25 7.41 8.84 -6.69
C TRP A 25 7.20 8.98 -8.21
N ILE A 26 6.02 9.43 -8.65
CA ILE A 26 5.78 9.76 -10.06
C ILE A 26 6.57 11.01 -10.45
N GLU A 27 6.58 12.01 -9.58
CA GLU A 27 7.24 13.30 -9.82
C GLU A 27 8.78 13.17 -9.79
N ASP A 28 9.32 12.44 -8.81
CA ASP A 28 10.76 12.21 -8.67
C ASP A 28 11.06 10.76 -8.24
N PRO A 29 11.20 9.82 -9.19
CA PRO A 29 11.63 8.46 -8.91
C PRO A 29 13.02 8.37 -8.26
N GLY A 30 13.83 9.43 -8.37
CA GLY A 30 15.16 9.52 -7.80
C GLY A 30 15.19 9.45 -6.27
N LEU A 31 14.07 9.78 -5.61
CA LEU A 31 13.91 9.68 -4.15
C LEU A 31 14.04 8.26 -3.61
N LEU A 32 13.91 7.24 -4.46
CA LEU A 32 13.99 5.83 -4.11
C LEU A 32 15.36 5.21 -4.39
N LEU A 33 16.26 5.95 -5.05
CA LEU A 33 17.53 5.44 -5.56
C LEU A 33 18.69 5.48 -4.54
N ASP A 34 18.41 5.85 -3.29
CA ASP A 34 19.38 5.79 -2.18
C ASP A 34 19.59 4.34 -1.71
N GLY A 35 20.26 3.54 -2.56
CA GLY A 35 20.75 2.21 -2.22
C GLY A 35 19.93 1.05 -2.81
N GLU A 36 20.25 0.68 -4.06
CA GLU A 36 19.96 -0.63 -4.66
C GLU A 36 18.48 -1.06 -4.79
N ILE A 37 17.51 -0.23 -4.41
CA ILE A 37 16.09 -0.51 -4.56
C ILE A 37 15.64 -0.06 -5.95
N ASP A 38 15.13 -1.00 -6.76
CA ASP A 38 14.49 -0.64 -8.01
C ASP A 38 13.20 0.15 -7.72
N PRO A 39 13.03 1.36 -8.30
CA PRO A 39 11.83 2.14 -8.08
C PRO A 39 10.60 1.39 -8.65
N PRO A 40 9.41 1.59 -8.05
CA PRO A 40 8.20 0.98 -8.54
C PRO A 40 7.89 1.36 -9.99
N ASP A 41 7.27 0.45 -10.73
CA ASP A 41 6.88 0.70 -12.11
C ASP A 41 5.87 1.88 -12.20
N PRO A 42 6.09 2.90 -13.04
CA PRO A 42 5.17 4.05 -13.12
C PRO A 42 3.73 3.70 -13.50
N ILE A 43 3.51 2.62 -14.25
CA ILE A 43 2.16 2.12 -14.57
C ILE A 43 1.54 1.53 -13.32
N LEU A 44 2.30 0.73 -12.58
CA LEU A 44 1.87 0.15 -11.31
C LEU A 44 1.52 1.25 -10.28
N ILE A 45 2.34 2.29 -10.14
CA ILE A 45 2.05 3.42 -9.23
C ILE A 45 0.68 4.04 -9.56
N ARG A 46 0.40 4.31 -10.84
CA ARG A 46 -0.87 4.88 -11.28
C ARG A 46 -2.06 3.97 -11.00
N ASP A 47 -1.91 2.67 -11.17
CA ASP A 47 -2.99 1.72 -10.95
C ASP A 47 -3.22 1.47 -9.46
N VAL A 48 -2.16 1.37 -8.66
CA VAL A 48 -2.24 1.33 -7.19
C VAL A 48 -2.86 2.62 -6.66
N ARG A 49 -2.57 3.79 -7.23
CA ARG A 49 -3.21 5.07 -6.87
C ARG A 49 -4.72 5.03 -7.07
N LYS A 50 -5.20 4.53 -8.21
CA LYS A 50 -6.64 4.35 -8.48
C LYS A 50 -7.25 3.33 -7.54
N LEU A 51 -6.57 2.21 -7.35
CA LEU A 51 -7.03 1.11 -6.50
C LEU A 51 -7.10 1.55 -5.03
N SER A 52 -6.20 2.40 -4.56
CA SER A 52 -6.20 2.92 -3.19
C SER A 52 -7.49 3.66 -2.87
N SER A 53 -8.05 4.40 -3.83
CA SER A 53 -9.37 5.04 -3.66
C SER A 53 -10.51 4.03 -3.53
N GLU A 54 -10.40 2.86 -4.13
CA GLU A 54 -11.36 1.74 -4.01
C GLU A 54 -11.13 0.93 -2.73
N ILE A 55 -9.87 0.66 -2.36
CA ILE A 55 -9.48 -0.01 -1.11
C ILE A 55 -9.97 0.79 0.09
N HIS A 56 -9.84 2.11 0.07
CA HIS A 56 -10.44 2.97 1.10
C HIS A 56 -11.94 2.71 1.30
N ARG A 57 -12.70 2.45 0.22
CA ARG A 57 -14.14 2.12 0.31
C ARG A 57 -14.39 0.77 0.98
N SER A 58 -13.39 -0.10 1.05
CA SER A 58 -13.44 -1.39 1.76
C SER A 58 -13.22 -1.30 3.28
N ARG A 59 -13.05 -0.09 3.83
CA ARG A 59 -12.84 0.21 5.26
C ARG A 59 -11.54 -0.31 5.85
N LEU A 60 -10.52 -0.52 5.02
CA LEU A 60 -9.18 -0.68 5.55
C LEU A 60 -8.68 0.67 6.09
N PRO A 61 -8.03 0.68 7.27
CA PRO A 61 -7.39 1.89 7.77
C PRO A 61 -6.29 2.32 6.80
N VAL A 62 -5.88 3.58 6.86
CA VAL A 62 -4.69 4.05 6.11
C VAL A 62 -3.48 3.19 6.52
N PRO A 63 -2.63 2.75 5.58
CA PRO A 63 -1.41 2.04 5.95
C PRO A 63 -0.48 2.93 6.78
N ASP A 64 0.25 2.30 7.69
CA ASP A 64 1.29 2.94 8.48
C ASP A 64 2.49 3.30 7.58
N HIS A 65 2.78 2.43 6.60
CA HIS A 65 3.87 2.60 5.66
C HIS A 65 3.46 2.29 4.21
N VAL A 66 4.03 3.07 3.28
CA VAL A 66 3.97 2.83 1.83
C VAL A 66 5.41 2.78 1.33
N LEU A 67 5.85 1.60 0.90
CA LEU A 67 7.25 1.30 0.62
C LEU A 67 7.44 0.72 -0.79
N PRO A 68 8.58 0.94 -1.46
CA PRO A 68 8.97 0.11 -2.60
C PRO A 68 9.31 -1.31 -2.11
N ASN A 69 9.01 -2.34 -2.91
CA ASN A 69 9.37 -3.72 -2.56
C ASN A 69 10.78 -4.14 -3.04
N GLY A 70 11.48 -3.29 -3.80
CA GLY A 70 12.79 -3.58 -4.40
C GLY A 70 12.76 -4.34 -5.73
N ASP A 71 11.59 -4.80 -6.17
CA ASP A 71 11.35 -5.55 -7.41
C ASP A 71 10.36 -4.79 -8.33
N SER A 72 10.50 -3.46 -8.41
CA SER A 72 9.57 -2.55 -9.11
C SER A 72 8.11 -2.60 -8.64
N GLY A 73 7.85 -3.08 -7.41
CA GLY A 73 6.54 -3.18 -6.77
C GLY A 73 6.35 -2.22 -5.59
N ILE A 74 5.18 -2.28 -4.96
CA ILE A 74 4.75 -1.37 -3.88
C ILE A 74 4.20 -2.21 -2.72
N VAL A 75 4.53 -1.87 -1.49
CA VAL A 75 4.02 -2.51 -0.28
C VAL A 75 3.25 -1.49 0.55
N PHE A 76 2.03 -1.86 0.95
CA PHE A 76 1.31 -1.19 2.03
C PHE A 76 1.42 -2.06 3.29
N GLU A 77 1.78 -1.45 4.42
CA GLU A 77 1.94 -2.15 5.70
C GLU A 77 1.04 -1.55 6.78
N TRP A 78 0.52 -2.44 7.62
CA TRP A 78 -0.14 -2.11 8.88
C TRP A 78 0.52 -2.91 9.99
N ASP A 79 0.98 -2.24 11.04
CA ASP A 79 1.61 -2.87 12.20
C ASP A 79 1.12 -2.21 13.50
N ASP A 80 0.36 -2.97 14.30
CA ASP A 80 -0.09 -2.52 15.62
C ASP A 80 0.79 -3.02 16.78
N GLY A 81 1.94 -3.62 16.47
CA GLY A 81 2.90 -4.20 17.40
C GLY A 81 2.60 -5.65 17.79
N ASN A 82 1.41 -6.17 17.47
CA ASN A 82 1.05 -7.56 17.69
C ASN A 82 0.58 -8.24 16.40
N ARG A 83 -0.07 -7.51 15.49
CA ARG A 83 -0.50 -7.98 14.17
C ARG A 83 0.17 -7.15 13.09
N TYR A 84 0.74 -7.86 12.12
CA TYR A 84 1.26 -7.28 10.90
C TYR A 84 0.42 -7.74 9.71
N VAL A 85 0.05 -6.79 8.85
CA VAL A 85 -0.62 -7.04 7.58
C VAL A 85 0.14 -6.30 6.50
N SER A 86 0.38 -6.97 5.37
CA SER A 86 0.86 -6.28 4.17
C SER A 86 0.08 -6.63 2.93
N LEU A 87 -0.03 -5.64 2.04
CA LEU A 87 -0.48 -5.77 0.67
C LEU A 87 0.67 -5.40 -0.24
N GLU A 88 1.26 -6.39 -0.91
CA GLU A 88 2.32 -6.19 -1.88
C GLU A 88 1.71 -6.22 -3.30
N PHE A 89 1.80 -5.10 -4.00
CA PHE A 89 1.46 -4.96 -5.40
C PHE A 89 2.73 -5.19 -6.22
N ARG A 90 2.72 -6.24 -7.05
CA ARG A 90 3.88 -6.64 -7.84
C ARG A 90 3.83 -6.07 -9.25
N LYS A 91 4.98 -6.07 -9.92
CA LYS A 91 5.14 -5.61 -11.31
C LYS A 91 4.24 -6.33 -12.31
N ASP A 92 3.88 -7.58 -12.05
CA ASP A 92 2.96 -8.36 -12.87
C ASP A 92 1.48 -8.09 -12.55
N PHE A 93 1.20 -7.08 -11.72
CA PHE A 93 -0.13 -6.70 -11.21
C PHE A 93 -0.78 -7.73 -10.29
N SER A 94 -0.05 -8.77 -9.86
CA SER A 94 -0.52 -9.63 -8.79
C SER A 94 -0.46 -8.90 -7.45
N ILE A 95 -1.37 -9.30 -6.55
CA ILE A 95 -1.42 -8.75 -5.18
C ILE A 95 -1.15 -9.89 -4.22
N GLU A 96 -0.09 -9.77 -3.42
CA GLU A 96 0.13 -10.64 -2.28
C GLU A 96 -0.42 -10.01 -1.01
N ILE A 97 -1.15 -10.81 -0.25
CA ILE A 97 -1.69 -10.48 1.07
C ILE A 97 -0.97 -11.34 2.10
N LEU A 98 -0.29 -10.70 3.04
CA LEU A 98 0.34 -11.35 4.18
C LEU A 98 -0.36 -10.90 5.47
N ILE A 99 -0.64 -11.85 6.37
CA ILE A 99 -1.17 -11.59 7.70
C ILE A 99 -0.40 -12.44 8.70
N SER A 100 0.20 -11.80 9.70
CA SER A 100 0.88 -12.44 10.82
C SER A 100 0.46 -11.85 12.16
N ASP A 101 0.72 -12.60 13.23
CA ASP A 101 0.48 -12.20 14.62
C ASP A 101 1.66 -12.68 15.46
N GLY A 102 2.44 -11.71 15.97
CA GLY A 102 3.81 -11.93 16.40
C GLY A 102 4.63 -12.65 15.32
N ASP A 103 5.32 -13.72 15.73
CA ASP A 103 6.18 -14.51 14.83
C ASP A 103 5.41 -15.54 13.98
N GLN A 104 4.08 -15.62 14.12
CA GLN A 104 3.28 -16.62 13.43
C GLN A 104 2.65 -16.07 12.15
N LEU A 105 3.03 -16.65 11.01
CA LEU A 105 2.32 -16.42 9.75
C LEU A 105 0.96 -17.12 9.78
N PHE A 106 -0.11 -16.34 9.68
CA PHE A 106 -1.48 -16.88 9.59
C PHE A 106 -1.92 -17.11 8.17
N ARG A 107 -1.62 -16.17 7.27
CA ARG A 107 -2.08 -16.25 5.89
C ARG A 107 -1.11 -15.60 4.94
N ARG A 108 -0.90 -16.28 3.81
CA ARG A 108 -0.28 -15.75 2.61
C ARG A 108 -1.17 -16.10 1.42
N THR A 109 -1.57 -15.13 0.62
CA THR A 109 -2.42 -15.36 -0.56
C THR A 109 -1.98 -14.44 -1.68
N ILE A 110 -1.85 -14.98 -2.88
CA ILE A 110 -1.59 -14.20 -4.10
C ILE A 110 -2.88 -14.23 -4.92
N VAL A 111 -3.33 -13.05 -5.35
CA VAL A 111 -4.54 -12.84 -6.16
C VAL A 111 -4.17 -12.27 -7.52
#